data_AF-A0AAE9TFA7-F1
#
_entry.id   AF-A0AAE9TFA7-F1
#
_cell.length_a   1.000
_cell.length_b   1.000
_cell.length_c   1.000
_cell.angle_alpha   90.00
_cell.angle_beta   90.00
_cell.angle_gamma   90.00
#
_symmetry.space_group_name_H-M   'P 1'
#
loop_
_entity.id
_entity.type
_entity.pdbx_description
1 polymer ?
#
loop_
_entity_poly.entity_id
_entity_poly.type
_entity_poly.pdbx_seq_one_letter_code
_entity_poly.pdbx_strand_id
1 'polypeptide(L)'
;MSPLPLLGFVAWSGTGKTTLLERLIPHLVARGLRLGVLKHTHHAFDMDQPGKDSHRLRQAGATQVMAASDRRHALIRETPEGEPPFEALLARFDTSALDLLLVEGFKHRRFPKVELYRAAIGRPLLFPDDPDIVALVSDAPQATTLPRFPFEDLEAIADFICARLPPHEPRQAPPPLRLCARLLAALPPSAEHGVVPGLLSQDEAGTLLVRPVDGGHDSANCRIERAPGSAALPPGERVMVRLPTGAPP
;
A
#
# COMPACT_ATOMS: atom_id res chain seq x y z
N MET A 1 -17.78 18.92 -5.63
CA MET A 1 -16.98 17.73 -5.26
C MET A 1 -16.12 18.13 -4.07
N SER A 2 -16.13 17.38 -2.98
CA SER A 2 -15.24 17.65 -1.85
C SER A 2 -13.78 17.46 -2.28
N PRO A 3 -12.83 18.28 -1.79
CA PRO A 3 -11.42 18.11 -2.12
C PRO A 3 -10.92 16.73 -1.65
N LEU A 4 -9.99 16.13 -2.41
CA LEU A 4 -9.36 14.86 -2.06
C LEU A 4 -8.81 14.94 -0.63
N PRO A 5 -9.20 14.05 0.30
CA PRO A 5 -8.67 14.04 1.66
C PRO A 5 -7.14 13.93 1.66
N LEU A 6 -6.50 14.72 2.54
CA LEU A 6 -5.06 14.71 2.76
C LEU A 6 -4.74 14.33 4.21
N LEU A 7 -3.72 13.51 4.39
CA LEU A 7 -3.18 13.18 5.71
C LEU A 7 -1.66 13.11 5.68
N GLY A 8 -1.01 13.91 6.53
CA GLY A 8 0.43 13.90 6.68
C GLY A 8 0.95 12.92 7.71
N PHE A 9 2.19 12.48 7.50
CA PHE A 9 3.00 11.77 8.48
C PHE A 9 4.28 12.57 8.73
N VAL A 10 4.41 13.10 9.94
CA VAL A 10 5.53 13.97 10.34
C VAL A 10 6.30 13.36 11.50
N ALA A 11 7.61 13.59 11.50
CA ALA A 11 8.52 13.10 12.53
C ALA A 11 9.90 13.70 12.29
N TRP A 12 10.74 13.69 13.33
CA TRP A 12 12.17 13.89 13.16
C TRP A 12 12.81 12.79 12.31
N SER A 13 13.96 13.08 11.70
CA SER A 13 14.71 12.10 10.92
C SER A 13 15.08 10.88 11.78
N GLY A 14 15.07 9.68 11.20
CA GLY A 14 15.36 8.43 11.92
C GLY A 14 14.18 7.81 12.69
N THR A 15 13.03 8.49 12.80
CA THR A 15 11.86 7.95 13.54
C THR A 15 11.16 6.78 12.83
N GLY A 16 11.48 6.49 11.56
CA GLY A 16 10.90 5.37 10.81
C GLY A 16 9.56 5.68 10.13
N LYS A 17 9.37 6.92 9.62
CA LYS A 17 8.18 7.33 8.85
C LYS A 17 7.92 6.42 7.65
N THR A 18 8.91 6.26 6.77
CA THR A 18 8.78 5.41 5.59
C THR A 18 8.45 3.97 5.98
N THR A 19 9.10 3.43 7.02
CA THR A 19 8.84 2.07 7.52
C THR A 19 7.42 1.90 8.07
N LEU A 20 6.86 2.88 8.77
CA LEU A 20 5.47 2.84 9.20
C LEU A 20 4.53 2.86 7.98
N LEU A 21 4.77 3.76 7.02
CA LEU A 21 3.93 3.89 5.82
C LEU A 21 3.95 2.62 4.96
N GLU A 22 5.11 2.01 4.74
CA GLU A 22 5.25 0.74 4.02
C GLU A 22 4.40 -0.37 4.65
N ARG A 23 4.36 -0.41 5.99
CA ARG A 23 3.55 -1.38 6.73
C ARG A 23 2.07 -1.03 6.76
N LEU A 24 1.72 0.26 6.83
CA LEU A 24 0.34 0.74 6.98
C LEU A 24 -0.44 0.76 5.66
N ILE A 25 0.20 1.10 4.54
CA ILE A 25 -0.44 1.20 3.22
C ILE A 25 -1.20 -0.09 2.86
N PRO A 26 -0.66 -1.31 3.04
CA PRO A 26 -1.40 -2.55 2.82
C PRO A 26 -2.71 -2.65 3.62
N HIS A 27 -2.75 -2.18 4.87
CA HIS A 27 -3.96 -2.21 5.71
C HIS A 27 -5.03 -1.22 5.22
N LEU A 28 -4.62 -0.07 4.69
CA LEU A 28 -5.51 0.92 4.09
C LEU A 28 -6.05 0.44 2.73
N VAL A 29 -5.21 -0.17 1.90
CA VAL A 29 -5.61 -0.77 0.63
C VAL A 29 -6.57 -1.95 0.85
N ALA A 30 -6.33 -2.78 1.87
CA ALA A 30 -7.24 -3.87 2.25
C ALA A 30 -8.64 -3.38 2.68
N ARG A 31 -8.76 -2.12 3.12
CA ARG A 31 -10.03 -1.44 3.41
C ARG A 31 -10.68 -0.80 2.16
N GLY A 32 -10.11 -1.02 0.98
CA GLY A 32 -10.67 -0.57 -0.31
C GLY A 32 -10.24 0.83 -0.74
N LEU A 33 -9.27 1.47 -0.06
CA LEU A 33 -8.80 2.80 -0.40
C LEU A 33 -7.79 2.80 -1.57
N ARG A 34 -8.00 3.67 -2.54
CA ARG A 34 -6.99 4.04 -3.56
C ARG A 34 -6.15 5.19 -3.02
N LEU A 35 -4.86 4.95 -2.84
CA LEU A 35 -3.97 5.89 -2.17
C LEU A 35 -3.04 6.57 -3.16
N GLY A 36 -2.86 7.88 -3.00
CA GLY A 36 -1.70 8.59 -3.49
C GLY A 36 -0.68 8.76 -2.37
N VAL A 37 0.60 8.87 -2.71
CA VAL A 37 1.66 9.24 -1.75
C VAL A 37 2.49 10.37 -2.33
N LEU A 38 2.53 11.49 -1.63
CA LEU A 38 3.45 12.59 -1.88
C LEU A 38 4.59 12.52 -0.85
N LYS A 39 5.80 12.21 -1.30
CA LYS A 39 6.99 12.20 -0.46
C LYS A 39 7.84 13.42 -0.72
N HIS A 40 8.16 14.16 0.34
CA HIS A 40 9.07 15.30 0.29
C HIS A 40 10.48 14.90 0.75
N THR A 41 11.49 15.25 -0.04
CA THR A 41 12.90 15.05 0.30
C THR A 41 13.66 16.37 0.18
N HIS A 42 14.57 16.63 1.11
CA HIS A 42 15.45 17.80 1.08
C HIS A 42 16.75 17.55 0.30
N HIS A 43 16.96 16.32 -0.18
CA HIS A 43 18.13 15.94 -0.96
C HIS A 43 17.77 15.83 -2.43
N ALA A 44 18.70 16.23 -3.30
CA ALA A 44 18.62 15.92 -4.72
C ALA A 44 18.45 14.40 -4.89
N PHE A 45 17.53 14.00 -5.74
CA PHE A 45 17.22 12.61 -6.02
C PHE A 45 17.06 12.42 -7.52
N ASP A 46 17.35 11.21 -8.00
CA ASP A 46 16.96 10.78 -9.33
C ASP A 46 16.20 9.47 -9.22
N MET A 47 15.01 9.42 -9.83
CA MET A 47 14.22 8.20 -9.94
C MET A 47 14.58 7.41 -11.20
N ASP A 48 15.32 8.03 -12.13
CA ASP A 48 15.76 7.41 -13.37
C ASP A 48 17.12 6.71 -13.20
N GLN A 49 17.46 5.84 -14.16
CA GLN A 49 18.75 5.17 -14.19
C GLN A 49 19.72 5.91 -15.11
N PRO A 50 20.88 6.35 -14.60
CA PRO A 50 21.91 6.99 -15.42
C PRO A 50 22.27 6.15 -16.65
N GLY A 51 22.30 6.80 -17.82
CA GLY A 51 22.64 6.18 -19.10
C GLY A 51 21.50 5.51 -19.85
N LYS A 52 20.30 5.34 -19.25
CA LYS A 52 19.09 4.90 -19.97
C LYS A 52 18.51 6.03 -20.82
N ASP A 53 17.64 5.67 -21.75
CA ASP A 53 17.12 6.61 -22.76
C ASP A 53 16.37 7.79 -22.15
N SER A 54 15.49 7.55 -21.16
CA SER A 54 14.78 8.62 -20.46
C SER A 54 15.74 9.59 -19.75
N HIS A 55 16.78 9.06 -19.10
CA HIS A 55 17.80 9.87 -18.45
C HIS A 55 18.58 10.69 -19.49
N ARG A 56 18.99 10.08 -20.61
CA ARG A 56 19.71 10.77 -21.70
C ARG A 56 18.87 11.88 -22.31
N LEU A 57 17.56 11.67 -22.50
CA LEU A 57 16.65 12.69 -23.01
C LEU A 57 16.52 13.88 -22.04
N ARG A 58 16.43 13.63 -20.72
CA ARG A 58 16.44 14.68 -19.70
C ARG A 58 17.74 15.48 -19.74
N GLN A 59 18.89 14.80 -19.73
CA GLN A 59 20.22 15.44 -19.81
C GLN A 59 20.45 16.20 -21.13
N ALA A 60 19.74 15.82 -22.21
CA ALA A 60 19.75 16.55 -23.47
C ALA A 60 18.91 17.86 -23.44
N GLY A 61 18.21 18.13 -22.34
CA GLY A 61 17.46 19.38 -22.12
C GLY A 61 15.94 19.24 -22.14
N ALA A 62 15.40 18.01 -22.18
CA ALA A 62 13.95 17.83 -22.09
C ALA A 62 13.44 18.20 -20.69
N THR A 63 12.61 19.25 -20.59
CA THR A 63 12.01 19.69 -19.32
C THR A 63 11.06 18.66 -18.71
N GLN A 64 10.42 17.84 -19.56
CA GLN A 64 9.52 16.77 -19.14
C GLN A 64 9.80 15.52 -19.98
N VAL A 65 9.97 14.38 -19.32
CA VAL A 65 10.13 13.07 -19.96
C VAL A 65 9.18 12.09 -19.31
N MET A 66 8.39 11.39 -20.13
CA MET A 66 7.49 10.33 -19.69
C MET A 66 7.97 8.99 -20.25
N ALA A 67 8.25 8.04 -19.36
CA ALA A 67 8.44 6.64 -19.71
C ALA A 67 7.13 5.88 -19.45
N ALA A 68 6.63 5.13 -20.43
CA ALA A 68 5.36 4.43 -20.32
C ALA A 68 5.45 2.99 -20.84
N SER A 69 4.67 2.10 -20.24
CA SER A 69 4.41 0.74 -20.73
C SER A 69 2.93 0.39 -20.49
N ASP A 70 2.53 -0.80 -20.95
CA ASP A 70 1.25 -1.45 -20.64
C ASP A 70 0.92 -1.60 -19.14
N ARG A 71 1.91 -1.56 -18.25
CA ARG A 71 1.77 -1.77 -16.81
C ARG A 71 1.75 -0.47 -16.00
N ARG A 72 2.48 0.56 -16.43
CA ARG A 72 2.63 1.82 -15.70
C ARG A 72 3.30 2.89 -16.55
N HIS A 73 3.23 4.13 -16.07
CA HIS A 73 4.04 5.23 -16.58
C HIS A 73 4.72 5.98 -15.42
N ALA A 74 5.80 6.68 -15.74
CA ALA A 74 6.52 7.58 -14.86
C ALA A 74 6.80 8.89 -15.61
N LEU A 75 6.40 10.01 -15.02
CA LEU A 75 6.69 11.36 -15.52
C LEU A 75 7.75 11.97 -14.63
N ILE A 76 8.85 12.43 -15.22
CA ILE A 76 9.83 13.26 -14.54
C ILE A 76 9.80 14.66 -15.16
N ARG A 77 9.79 15.67 -14.29
CA ARG A 77 9.81 17.09 -14.67
C ARG A 77 10.97 17.77 -13.98
N GLU A 78 11.83 18.41 -14.77
CA GLU A 78 12.87 19.29 -14.26
C GLU A 78 12.24 20.58 -13.70
N THR A 79 12.80 21.09 -12.60
CA THR A 79 12.37 22.32 -11.95
C THR A 79 13.58 23.23 -11.66
N PRO A 80 14.27 23.73 -12.69
CA PRO A 80 15.46 24.57 -12.52
C PRO A 80 15.14 25.91 -11.82
N GLU A 81 13.88 26.35 -11.84
CA GLU A 81 13.39 27.53 -11.13
C GLU A 81 13.14 27.28 -9.62
N GLY A 82 13.33 26.04 -9.14
CA GLY A 82 13.16 25.66 -7.75
C GLY A 82 11.92 24.81 -7.47
N GLU A 83 11.74 24.44 -6.20
CA GLU A 83 10.65 23.55 -5.76
C GLU A 83 9.27 24.18 -6.06
N PRO A 84 8.37 23.48 -6.76
CA PRO A 84 7.02 23.98 -7.00
C PRO A 84 6.24 24.21 -5.69
N PRO A 85 5.26 25.13 -5.69
CA PRO A 85 4.32 25.26 -4.58
C PRO A 85 3.64 23.93 -4.24
N PHE A 86 3.32 23.72 -2.95
CA PHE A 86 2.71 22.48 -2.48
C PHE A 86 1.44 22.14 -3.25
N GLU A 87 0.58 23.13 -3.47
CA GLU A 87 -0.69 23.03 -4.19
C GLU A 87 -0.47 22.61 -5.67
N ALA A 88 0.62 23.06 -6.28
CA ALA A 88 0.99 22.68 -7.64
C ALA A 88 1.49 21.23 -7.72
N LEU A 89 2.07 20.69 -6.64
CA LEU A 89 2.42 19.27 -6.52
C LEU A 89 1.15 18.42 -6.32
N LEU A 90 0.23 18.87 -5.47
CA LEU A 90 -1.06 18.19 -5.25
C LEU A 90 -1.87 18.08 -6.56
N ALA A 91 -1.87 19.14 -7.38
CA ALA A 91 -2.58 19.17 -8.65
C ALA A 91 -2.03 18.17 -9.71
N ARG A 92 -0.89 17.51 -9.45
CA ARG A 92 -0.35 16.46 -10.33
C ARG A 92 -1.00 15.10 -10.13
N PHE A 93 -1.70 14.89 -9.02
CA PHE A 93 -2.41 13.65 -8.77
C PHE A 93 -3.76 13.65 -9.48
N ASP A 94 -4.11 12.51 -10.09
CA ASP A 94 -5.47 12.28 -10.57
C ASP A 94 -6.39 12.05 -9.36
N THR A 95 -7.00 13.14 -8.88
CA THR A 95 -7.88 13.11 -7.73
C THR A 95 -9.15 12.28 -7.95
N SER A 96 -9.53 11.97 -9.19
CA SER A 96 -10.66 11.07 -9.48
C SER A 96 -10.29 9.60 -9.26
N ALA A 97 -9.00 9.29 -9.38
CA ALA A 97 -8.43 7.96 -9.19
C ALA A 97 -8.09 7.64 -7.72
N LEU A 98 -8.20 8.61 -6.81
CA LEU A 98 -7.76 8.49 -5.42
C LEU A 98 -8.89 8.74 -4.42
N ASP A 99 -8.76 8.13 -3.24
CA ASP A 99 -9.68 8.30 -2.12
C ASP A 99 -8.98 9.01 -0.93
N LEU A 100 -7.65 8.91 -0.85
CA LEU A 100 -6.81 9.58 0.14
C LEU A 100 -5.41 9.83 -0.43
N LEU A 101 -4.87 11.03 -0.17
CA LEU A 101 -3.48 11.37 -0.44
C LEU A 101 -2.68 11.41 0.87
N LEU A 102 -1.72 10.50 1.01
CA LEU A 102 -0.77 10.49 2.12
C LEU A 102 0.40 11.42 1.81
N VAL A 103 0.86 12.19 2.80
CA VAL A 103 1.99 13.09 2.65
C VAL A 103 3.09 12.73 3.63
N GLU A 104 4.24 12.25 3.15
CA GLU A 104 5.43 12.04 3.96
C GLU A 104 6.32 13.30 3.89
N GLY A 105 6.36 14.09 4.96
CA GLY A 105 7.14 15.33 5.02
C GLY A 105 6.27 16.59 5.10
N PHE A 106 6.74 17.71 4.52
CA PHE A 106 6.06 19.01 4.57
C PHE A 106 5.65 19.45 6.00
N LYS A 107 6.50 19.21 7.01
CA LYS A 107 6.14 19.40 8.42
C LYS A 107 5.58 20.78 8.78
N HIS A 108 6.00 21.83 8.07
CA HIS A 108 5.58 23.23 8.31
C HIS A 108 4.32 23.66 7.56
N ARG A 109 3.75 22.80 6.69
CA ARG A 109 2.52 23.11 5.94
C ARG A 109 1.28 22.82 6.78
N ARG A 110 0.19 23.54 6.51
CA ARG A 110 -1.08 23.47 7.26
C ARG A 110 -2.00 22.44 6.63
N PHE A 111 -2.15 21.28 7.27
CA PHE A 111 -3.11 20.22 6.96
C PHE A 111 -3.02 19.11 8.03
N PRO A 112 -4.06 18.27 8.21
CA PRO A 112 -4.07 17.23 9.23
C PRO A 112 -2.86 16.29 9.15
N LYS A 113 -2.21 16.05 10.29
CA LYS A 113 -0.97 15.27 10.39
C LYS A 113 -1.02 14.26 11.54
N VAL A 114 -0.46 13.08 11.32
CA VAL A 114 -0.09 12.11 12.36
C VAL A 114 1.39 12.33 12.68
N GLU A 115 1.69 12.61 13.95
CA GLU A 115 3.08 12.79 14.40
C GLU A 115 3.62 11.47 14.96
N LEU A 116 4.81 11.07 14.50
CA LEU A 116 5.53 9.92 15.03
C LEU A 116 6.58 10.40 16.03
N TYR A 117 6.66 9.71 17.16
CA TYR A 117 7.64 9.95 18.20
C TYR A 117 8.37 8.66 18.56
N ARG A 118 9.70 8.75 18.64
CA ARG A 118 10.52 7.71 19.25
C ARG A 118 11.38 8.31 20.34
N ALA A 119 11.30 7.75 21.55
CA ALA A 119 12.07 8.22 22.69
C ALA A 119 13.58 8.22 22.39
N ALA A 120 14.06 7.20 21.66
CA ALA A 120 15.46 7.05 21.27
C ALA A 120 16.00 8.20 20.40
N ILE A 121 15.12 8.94 19.70
CA ILE A 121 15.52 10.10 18.89
C ILE A 121 15.81 11.33 19.77
N GLY A 122 15.26 11.38 20.99
CA GLY A 122 15.55 12.45 21.96
C GLY A 122 15.12 13.85 21.50
N ARG A 123 14.16 13.95 20.57
CA ARG A 123 13.63 15.22 20.06
C ARG A 123 12.20 15.43 20.54
N PRO A 124 11.80 16.67 20.89
CA PRO A 124 10.46 16.96 21.37
C PRO A 124 9.42 16.74 20.27
N LEU A 125 8.17 16.50 20.66
CA LEU A 125 7.02 16.56 19.76
C LEU A 125 6.87 17.98 19.18
N LEU A 126 6.30 18.05 17.99
CA LEU A 126 5.78 19.28 17.37
C LEU A 126 4.44 19.67 18.02
N PHE A 127 3.66 18.70 18.47
CA PHE A 127 2.52 18.95 19.34
C PHE A 127 3.00 19.45 20.73
N PRO A 128 2.38 20.48 21.33
CA PRO A 128 1.12 21.13 20.93
C PRO A 128 1.26 22.36 20.02
N ASP A 129 2.48 22.77 19.66
CA ASP A 129 2.72 23.99 18.88
C ASP A 129 2.20 23.90 17.43
N ASP A 130 2.07 22.68 16.90
CA ASP A 130 1.38 22.40 15.65
C ASP A 130 -0.06 21.89 15.88
N PRO A 131 -1.09 22.76 15.77
CA PRO A 131 -2.48 22.39 16.00
C PRO A 131 -3.06 21.47 14.92
N ASP A 132 -2.36 21.28 13.80
CA ASP A 132 -2.80 20.39 12.73
C ASP A 132 -2.51 18.91 13.03
N ILE A 133 -1.86 18.61 14.17
CA ILE A 133 -1.59 17.24 14.60
C ILE A 133 -2.85 16.64 15.20
N VAL A 134 -3.29 15.52 14.63
CA VAL A 134 -4.57 14.88 14.96
C VAL A 134 -4.43 13.53 15.67
N ALA A 135 -3.23 12.96 15.69
CA ALA A 135 -2.89 11.74 16.42
C ALA A 135 -1.37 11.61 16.59
N LEU A 136 -0.97 10.81 17.58
CA LEU A 136 0.42 10.42 17.82
C LEU A 136 0.63 8.92 17.58
N VAL A 137 1.74 8.56 16.96
CA VAL A 137 2.27 7.19 16.94
C VAL A 137 3.57 7.19 17.74
N SER A 138 3.63 6.43 18.83
CA SER A 138 4.72 6.57 19.81
C SER A 138 5.15 5.25 20.44
N ASP A 139 6.44 5.13 20.75
CA ASP A 139 7.01 4.03 21.55
C ASP A 139 7.12 4.36 23.04
N ALA A 140 6.66 5.54 23.47
CA ALA A 140 6.71 5.99 24.85
C ALA A 140 5.43 6.73 25.26
N PRO A 141 5.05 6.73 26.55
CA PRO A 141 3.92 7.51 27.03
C PRO A 141 4.09 9.01 26.73
N GLN A 142 3.07 9.63 26.13
CA GLN A 142 3.04 11.07 25.86
C GLN A 142 1.86 11.71 26.59
N ALA A 143 2.08 12.81 27.32
CA ALA A 143 0.99 13.57 27.92
C ALA A 143 0.24 14.34 26.81
N THR A 144 -0.93 13.85 26.39
CA THR A 144 -1.75 14.47 25.34
C THR A 144 -3.22 14.05 25.46
N THR A 145 -4.10 14.86 24.88
CA THR A 145 -5.52 14.57 24.66
C THR A 145 -5.80 13.92 23.30
N LEU A 146 -4.80 13.87 22.42
CA LEU A 146 -4.94 13.27 21.10
C LEU A 146 -4.97 11.74 21.17
N PRO A 147 -5.62 11.06 20.19
CA PRO A 147 -5.45 9.63 19.98
C PRO A 147 -3.97 9.25 19.89
N ARG A 148 -3.60 8.15 20.55
CA ARG A 148 -2.24 7.62 20.57
C ARG A 148 -2.24 6.16 20.17
N PHE A 149 -1.28 5.78 19.34
CA PHE A 149 -1.09 4.41 18.88
C PHE A 149 0.37 3.97 19.08
N PRO A 150 0.62 2.71 19.44
CA PRO A 150 1.95 2.13 19.27
C PRO A 150 2.27 1.92 17.78
N PHE A 151 3.53 1.75 17.42
CA PHE A 151 3.95 1.55 16.01
C PHE A 151 3.45 0.23 15.40
N GLU A 152 3.12 -0.74 16.26
CA GLU A 152 2.74 -2.09 15.91
C GLU A 152 1.24 -2.23 15.65
N ASP A 153 0.42 -1.31 16.15
CA ASP A 153 -1.04 -1.34 16.04
C ASP A 153 -1.52 -0.69 14.74
N LEU A 154 -1.12 -1.32 13.62
CA LEU A 154 -1.42 -0.86 12.27
C LEU A 154 -2.93 -0.89 11.97
N GLU A 155 -3.67 -1.82 12.57
CA GLU A 155 -5.12 -1.91 12.42
C GLU A 155 -5.81 -0.71 13.06
N ALA A 156 -5.48 -0.35 14.31
CA ALA A 156 -6.07 0.81 14.96
C ALA A 156 -5.70 2.12 14.26
N ILE A 157 -4.46 2.24 13.75
CA ILE A 157 -4.05 3.39 12.94
C ILE A 157 -4.88 3.46 11.65
N ALA A 158 -5.07 2.34 10.96
CA ALA A 158 -5.87 2.29 9.74
C ALA A 158 -7.35 2.62 10.00
N ASP A 159 -7.93 2.09 11.08
CA ASP A 159 -9.31 2.39 11.50
C ASP A 159 -9.49 3.86 11.84
N PHE A 160 -8.54 4.44 12.56
CA PHE A 160 -8.52 5.88 12.84
C PHE A 160 -8.51 6.71 11.55
N ILE A 161 -7.71 6.33 10.56
CA ILE A 161 -7.64 7.04 9.28
C ILE A 161 -8.97 6.91 8.53
N CYS A 162 -9.51 5.71 8.39
CA CYS A 162 -10.77 5.46 7.70
C CYS A 162 -11.95 6.19 8.33
N ALA A 163 -12.01 6.26 9.66
CA ALA A 163 -13.06 6.99 10.38
C ALA A 163 -13.05 8.51 10.13
N ARG A 164 -11.95 9.06 9.60
CA ARG A 164 -11.81 10.50 9.27
C ARG A 164 -12.16 10.81 7.82
N LEU A 165 -12.27 9.80 6.98
CA LEU A 165 -12.61 9.99 5.58
C LEU A 165 -14.12 10.22 5.44
N PRO A 166 -14.55 11.03 4.46
CA PRO A 166 -15.97 11.08 4.11
C PRO A 166 -16.48 9.68 3.76
N PRO A 167 -17.79 9.42 3.92
CA PRO A 167 -18.38 8.17 3.45
C PRO A 167 -18.01 7.98 1.99
N HIS A 168 -17.28 6.92 1.71
CA HIS A 168 -16.99 6.47 0.37
C HIS A 168 -17.83 5.21 0.15
N GLU A 169 -18.41 5.06 -1.04
CA GLU A 169 -19.00 3.76 -1.37
C GLU A 169 -17.87 2.72 -1.29
N PRO A 170 -18.04 1.66 -0.47
CA PRO A 170 -17.10 0.57 -0.48
C PRO A 170 -17.11 -0.01 -1.89
N ARG A 171 -16.10 0.33 -2.68
CA ARG A 171 -15.87 -0.37 -3.93
C ARG A 171 -15.61 -1.80 -3.55
N GLN A 172 -16.36 -2.72 -4.17
CA GLN A 172 -16.09 -4.14 -4.03
C GLN A 172 -14.61 -4.33 -4.31
N ALA A 173 -13.84 -4.66 -3.26
CA ALA A 173 -12.55 -5.28 -3.46
C ALA A 173 -12.80 -6.44 -4.43
N PRO A 174 -11.94 -6.67 -5.45
CA PRO A 174 -12.06 -7.87 -6.24
C PRO A 174 -12.23 -9.02 -5.25
N PRO A 175 -13.31 -9.83 -5.37
CA PRO A 175 -13.67 -10.78 -4.33
C PRO A 175 -12.43 -11.62 -4.04
N PRO A 176 -12.03 -11.79 -2.76
CA PRO A 176 -10.88 -12.61 -2.43
C PRO A 176 -11.10 -13.97 -3.08
N LEU A 177 -10.08 -14.48 -3.76
CA LEU A 177 -10.12 -15.81 -4.34
C LEU A 177 -10.51 -16.79 -3.23
N ARG A 178 -11.63 -17.49 -3.44
CA ARG A 178 -12.02 -18.59 -2.56
C ARG A 178 -11.27 -19.82 -3.04
N LEU A 179 -10.45 -20.41 -2.18
CA LEU A 179 -9.73 -21.63 -2.52
C LEU A 179 -10.36 -22.79 -1.74
N CYS A 180 -11.08 -23.66 -2.43
CA CYS A 180 -11.46 -24.95 -1.85
C CYS A 180 -10.28 -25.93 -2.01
N ALA A 181 -9.36 -25.97 -1.03
CA ALA A 181 -8.37 -27.05 -0.98
C ALA A 181 -9.04 -28.33 -0.46
N ARG A 182 -9.47 -29.22 -1.36
CA ARG A 182 -9.71 -30.63 -0.99
C ARG A 182 -8.36 -31.33 -0.89
N LEU A 183 -7.87 -31.53 0.33
CA LEU A 183 -6.70 -32.37 0.56
C LEU A 183 -7.13 -33.83 0.49
N LEU A 184 -7.08 -34.47 -0.68
CA LEU A 184 -7.38 -35.90 -0.81
C LEU A 184 -6.45 -36.57 -1.83
N ALA A 185 -5.98 -37.76 -1.47
CA ALA A 185 -4.94 -38.58 -2.09
C ALA A 185 -5.21 -39.07 -3.54
N ALA A 186 -6.09 -38.39 -4.28
CA ALA A 186 -6.21 -38.49 -5.73
C ALA A 186 -7.05 -37.28 -6.17
N LEU A 187 -6.45 -36.35 -6.91
CA LEU A 187 -7.22 -35.34 -7.63
C LEU A 187 -7.96 -36.07 -8.76
N PRO A 188 -9.31 -36.11 -8.79
CA PRO A 188 -10.00 -36.73 -9.92
C PRO A 188 -9.66 -35.97 -11.20
N PRO A 189 -9.58 -36.63 -12.36
CA PRO A 189 -9.40 -35.94 -13.63
C PRO A 189 -10.74 -35.33 -14.02
N SER A 190 -10.93 -34.03 -13.77
CA SER A 190 -12.04 -33.30 -14.38
C SER A 190 -11.68 -31.84 -14.56
N ALA A 191 -11.64 -31.46 -15.84
CA ALA A 191 -11.56 -30.08 -16.30
C ALA A 191 -12.91 -29.40 -16.05
N GLU A 192 -13.12 -28.88 -14.85
CA GLU A 192 -14.17 -27.89 -14.60
C GLU A 192 -13.69 -26.52 -15.09
N HIS A 193 -14.54 -25.84 -15.86
CA HIS A 193 -14.23 -24.50 -16.36
C HIS A 193 -13.96 -23.54 -15.19
N GLY A 194 -12.79 -22.90 -15.19
CA GLY A 194 -12.40 -21.95 -14.13
C GLY A 194 -11.61 -22.55 -12.97
N VAL A 195 -11.30 -23.86 -13.01
CA VAL A 195 -10.46 -24.54 -12.01
C VAL A 195 -9.13 -24.95 -12.64
N VAL A 196 -8.02 -24.59 -11.99
CA VAL A 196 -6.67 -24.95 -12.44
C VAL A 196 -5.91 -25.75 -11.37
N PRO A 197 -4.99 -26.66 -11.76
CA PRO A 197 -4.11 -27.33 -10.82
C PRO A 197 -3.14 -26.35 -10.15
N GLY A 198 -2.83 -26.58 -8.87
CA GLY A 198 -1.92 -25.75 -8.09
C GLY A 198 -1.05 -26.53 -7.10
N LEU A 199 0.05 -25.90 -6.69
CA LEU A 199 0.94 -26.33 -5.63
C LEU A 199 0.67 -25.53 -4.34
N LEU A 200 0.39 -26.22 -3.25
CA LEU A 200 0.23 -25.75 -1.88
C LEU A 200 1.51 -26.05 -1.10
N SER A 201 2.12 -25.04 -0.52
CA SER A 201 3.31 -25.15 0.36
C SER A 201 3.11 -24.31 1.63
N GLN A 202 3.76 -24.65 2.74
CA GLN A 202 3.75 -23.84 3.96
C GLN A 202 5.12 -23.18 4.14
N ASP A 203 5.17 -21.90 4.47
CA ASP A 203 6.43 -21.23 4.82
C ASP A 203 6.84 -21.47 6.29
N GLU A 204 8.03 -21.02 6.66
CA GLU A 204 8.59 -21.18 8.02
C GLU A 204 7.76 -20.49 9.11
N ALA A 205 6.91 -19.53 8.75
CA ALA A 205 5.99 -18.84 9.65
C ALA A 205 4.63 -19.55 9.78
N GLY A 206 4.44 -20.68 9.09
CA GLY A 206 3.20 -21.44 9.11
C GLY A 206 2.15 -20.95 8.12
N THR A 207 2.48 -20.02 7.21
CA THR A 207 1.56 -19.48 6.21
C THR A 207 1.46 -20.42 5.01
N LEU A 208 0.23 -20.71 4.57
CA LEU A 208 -0.01 -21.49 3.36
C LEU A 208 0.12 -20.61 2.11
N LEU A 209 0.99 -21.03 1.20
CA LEU A 209 1.26 -20.43 -0.10
C LEU A 209 0.70 -21.33 -1.21
N VAL A 210 0.09 -20.72 -2.23
CA VAL A 210 -0.48 -21.43 -3.38
C VAL A 210 0.06 -20.88 -4.68
N ARG A 211 0.43 -21.74 -5.62
CA ARG A 211 0.96 -21.38 -6.94
C ARG A 211 0.30 -22.21 -8.05
N PRO A 212 -0.11 -21.62 -9.19
CA PRO A 212 -0.61 -22.41 -10.33
C PRO A 212 0.51 -23.28 -10.92
N VAL A 213 0.13 -24.44 -11.46
CA VAL A 213 1.04 -25.29 -12.26
C VAL A 213 0.68 -25.12 -13.73
N ASP A 214 1.66 -24.79 -14.56
CA ASP A 214 1.49 -24.73 -16.01
C ASP A 214 1.49 -26.16 -16.59
N GLY A 215 0.39 -26.54 -17.24
CA GLY A 215 0.19 -27.89 -17.77
C GLY A 215 -0.21 -28.89 -16.68
N GLY A 216 -1.23 -29.72 -16.95
CA GLY A 216 -1.85 -30.63 -15.97
C GLY A 216 -0.98 -31.80 -15.53
N HIS A 217 0.08 -31.53 -14.77
CA HIS A 217 1.00 -32.52 -14.23
C HIS A 217 0.58 -33.07 -12.85
N ASP A 218 0.95 -34.32 -12.59
CA ASP A 218 0.74 -35.08 -11.33
C ASP A 218 1.37 -34.47 -10.06
N SER A 219 2.09 -33.35 -10.18
CA SER A 219 2.75 -32.66 -9.05
C SER A 219 1.86 -31.66 -8.32
N ALA A 220 0.68 -31.34 -8.85
CA ALA A 220 -0.27 -30.46 -8.17
C ALA A 220 -0.95 -31.18 -6.99
N ASN A 221 -0.98 -30.53 -5.83
CA ASN A 221 -1.60 -31.06 -4.60
C ASN A 221 -2.84 -30.25 -4.15
N CYS A 222 -3.29 -29.29 -4.96
CA CYS A 222 -4.52 -28.55 -4.73
C CYS A 222 -5.18 -28.12 -6.06
N ARG A 223 -6.45 -27.68 -5.96
CA ARG A 223 -7.19 -27.04 -7.06
C ARG A 223 -7.44 -25.58 -6.71
N ILE A 224 -7.31 -24.71 -7.70
CA ILE A 224 -7.50 -23.27 -7.55
C ILE A 224 -8.74 -22.84 -8.35
N GLU A 225 -9.76 -22.36 -7.66
CA GLU A 225 -10.97 -21.77 -8.26
C GLU A 225 -10.71 -20.28 -8.57
N ARG A 226 -10.94 -19.88 -9.83
CA ARG A 226 -10.82 -18.48 -10.26
C ARG A 226 -12.20 -17.83 -10.33
N ALA A 227 -12.27 -16.55 -10.01
CA ALA A 227 -13.44 -15.75 -10.34
C ALA A 227 -13.63 -15.72 -11.87
N PRO A 228 -14.88 -15.78 -12.38
CA PRO A 228 -15.15 -15.70 -13.82
C PRO A 228 -14.50 -14.45 -14.43
N GLY A 229 -13.66 -14.64 -15.46
CA GLY A 229 -13.00 -13.53 -16.19
C GLY A 229 -11.61 -13.11 -15.67
N SER A 230 -11.04 -13.77 -14.66
CA SER A 230 -9.67 -13.48 -14.20
C SER A 230 -8.61 -14.27 -14.97
N ALA A 231 -7.71 -13.57 -15.66
CA ALA A 231 -6.69 -14.17 -16.55
C ALA A 231 -5.50 -14.78 -15.79
N ALA A 232 -5.17 -14.31 -14.58
CA ALA A 232 -4.06 -14.84 -13.79
C ALA A 232 -4.15 -14.42 -12.32
N LEU A 233 -3.64 -15.27 -11.42
CA LEU A 233 -3.48 -14.96 -10.01
C LEU A 233 -2.09 -14.34 -9.79
N PRO A 234 -1.97 -13.12 -9.26
CA PRO A 234 -0.67 -12.56 -8.96
C PRO A 234 -0.03 -13.30 -7.76
N PRO A 235 1.31 -13.47 -7.74
CA PRO A 235 2.01 -14.02 -6.59
C PRO A 235 1.72 -13.21 -5.32
N GLY A 236 1.37 -13.88 -4.22
CA GLY A 236 1.19 -13.24 -2.91
C GLY A 236 -0.26 -12.96 -2.48
N GLU A 237 -1.26 -13.40 -3.25
CA GLU A 237 -2.65 -13.30 -2.79
C GLU A 237 -2.97 -14.24 -1.62
N ARG A 238 -3.67 -13.70 -0.62
CA ARG A 238 -4.17 -14.46 0.53
C ARG A 238 -5.48 -15.15 0.12
N VAL A 239 -5.47 -16.47 0.12
CA VAL A 239 -6.65 -17.31 -0.16
C VAL A 239 -7.27 -17.82 1.12
N MET A 240 -8.61 -17.86 1.14
CA MET A 240 -9.37 -18.38 2.26
C MET A 240 -9.73 -19.85 1.98
N VAL A 241 -9.22 -20.76 2.81
CA VAL A 241 -9.45 -22.20 2.67
C VAL A 241 -10.58 -22.66 3.58
N ARG A 242 -11.63 -23.24 3.01
CA ARG A 242 -12.60 -24.02 3.78
C ARG A 242 -12.05 -25.43 3.97
N LEU A 243 -11.60 -25.74 5.18
CA LEU A 243 -11.43 -27.12 5.60
C LEU A 243 -12.82 -27.75 5.71
N PRO A 244 -13.04 -28.97 5.20
CA PRO A 244 -14.30 -29.66 5.46
C PRO A 244 -14.47 -29.82 6.98
N THR A 245 -15.53 -29.23 7.52
CA THR A 245 -16.04 -29.60 8.84
C THR A 245 -16.35 -31.09 8.79
N GLY A 246 -15.76 -31.85 9.70
CA GLY A 246 -15.56 -33.30 9.59
C GLY A 246 -16.70 -34.12 9.01
N ALA A 247 -16.34 -35.13 8.23
CA ALA A 247 -17.11 -36.35 8.08
C ALA A 247 -16.22 -37.51 8.57
N PRO A 248 -16.74 -38.39 9.46
CA PRO A 248 -15.94 -39.32 10.24
C PRO A 248 -15.55 -40.57 9.41
N PRO A 249 -14.69 -41.44 9.95
CA PRO A 249 -15.20 -42.65 10.61
C PRO A 249 -15.25 -42.56 12.14
#